data_AF-A0A2V1B9R3-F1
#
_entry.id   AF-A0A2V1B9R3-F1
#
_cell.length_a   1.000
_cell.length_b   1.000
_cell.length_c   1.000
_cell.angle_alpha   90.00
_cell.angle_beta   90.00
_cell.angle_gamma   90.00
#
_symmetry.space_group_name_H-M   'P 1'
#
loop_
_entity.id
_entity.type
_entity.pdbx_description
1 polymer ?
#
loop_
_entity_poly.entity_id
_entity_poly.type
_entity_poly.pdbx_seq_one_letter_code
_entity_poly.pdbx_strand_id
1 'polypeptide(L)'
;MKHTLGYCQRVFERHIIAAYFFNAQGDSFEKTSLGMLRSLLYQLLEREPSIFERFIPIFHEKRRKHGAGEWEWRESELKEFILSEIQRHQTSPLLLLVDALDECNESDVRNVVKFLEELSIKAIGAKTTLNICLSSRHYPHISIEKRQELVVEKRREHDDDITKYVRAELTKLDEEIQERVLEKASGIFLWVVLAIAILNKAYDDGKVEAMRQKLHEVPSDLEEVFETLLSKDNPNKHETILMLQCVLFMRRALKPEELYFAMMAGLHSESLGAWDPSKVTPDDIRRRITSSSRGLIEVRKGQAETVQFIHESVRDFLLQPQRLQKLDPALELNPIGTCHDRLRSCCMSYIMMEALPLPKDWRQAESLGSSYPFLKYASTYILDHTEEAEARNLGQAGFLQRLRDEDETFERLRLFHNFFETPKCGCVRGANLLHISSFHGHNELIKILLKKRADVNAQGGLFGTALQAAASQSKEEIVAILLEKGAKVNAQGGLFGTALQAATFQGKREIVAMLLEKGANVNALGGSWGTALQAAAGTGR
;
A
#
# COMPACT_ATOMS: atom_id res chain seq x y z
N MET A 1 -10.65 -9.50 15.86
CA MET A 1 -10.75 -8.41 16.88
C MET A 1 -11.92 -7.44 16.72
N LYS A 2 -12.47 -7.17 15.52
CA LYS A 2 -13.56 -6.17 15.34
C LYS A 2 -14.80 -6.43 16.21
N HIS A 3 -15.25 -7.68 16.30
CA HIS A 3 -16.34 -8.07 17.21
C HIS A 3 -15.97 -7.85 18.68
N THR A 4 -14.72 -8.16 19.07
CA THR A 4 -14.18 -7.89 20.40
C THR A 4 -14.25 -6.40 20.74
N LEU A 5 -13.85 -5.52 19.81
CA LEU A 5 -13.99 -4.07 20.00
C LEU A 5 -15.44 -3.67 20.26
N GLY A 6 -16.38 -4.11 19.44
CA GLY A 6 -17.80 -3.80 19.62
C GLY A 6 -18.40 -4.37 20.92
N TYR A 7 -17.92 -5.53 21.38
CA TYR A 7 -18.27 -6.07 22.70
C TYR A 7 -17.68 -5.20 23.82
N CYS A 8 -16.38 -4.90 23.75
CA CYS A 8 -15.68 -4.12 24.76
C CYS A 8 -16.26 -2.72 24.92
N GLN A 9 -16.65 -2.06 23.83
CA GLN A 9 -17.30 -0.75 23.87
C GLN A 9 -18.63 -0.75 24.63
N ARG A 10 -19.33 -1.89 24.68
CA ARG A 10 -20.58 -2.03 25.43
C ARG A 10 -20.37 -2.44 26.88
N VAL A 11 -19.37 -3.27 27.16
CA VAL A 11 -19.18 -3.87 28.49
C VAL A 11 -18.25 -3.02 29.38
N PHE A 12 -17.25 -2.37 28.79
CA PHE A 12 -16.27 -1.57 29.49
C PHE A 12 -16.60 -0.07 29.38
N GLU A 13 -17.81 0.32 29.78
CA GLU A 13 -18.33 1.70 29.65
C GLU A 13 -17.46 2.76 30.33
N ARG A 14 -16.72 2.38 31.38
CA ARG A 14 -15.80 3.28 32.11
C ARG A 14 -14.37 3.29 31.57
N HIS A 15 -14.07 2.45 30.58
CA HIS A 15 -12.73 2.40 29.99
C HIS A 15 -12.61 3.41 28.86
N ILE A 16 -11.45 4.06 28.78
CA ILE A 16 -10.99 4.66 27.54
C ILE A 16 -10.54 3.47 26.66
N ILE A 17 -11.13 3.30 25.49
CA ILE A 17 -10.79 2.20 24.58
C ILE A 17 -10.15 2.80 23.33
N ALA A 18 -8.97 2.33 22.97
CA ALA A 18 -8.37 2.65 21.68
C ALA A 18 -8.03 1.36 20.94
N ALA A 19 -8.27 1.34 19.63
CA ALA A 19 -8.06 0.15 18.82
C ALA A 19 -7.34 0.47 17.52
N TYR A 20 -6.48 -0.43 17.09
CA TYR A 20 -5.78 -0.33 15.82
C TYR A 20 -5.74 -1.70 15.13
N PHE A 21 -5.89 -1.68 13.81
CA PHE A 21 -5.94 -2.87 12.96
C PHE A 21 -4.86 -2.73 11.91
N PHE A 22 -3.81 -3.54 12.00
CA PHE A 22 -2.80 -3.59 10.96
C PHE A 22 -3.41 -4.17 9.67
N ASN A 23 -2.92 -3.69 8.54
CA ASN A 23 -3.30 -4.17 7.21
C ASN A 23 -2.06 -4.19 6.31
N ALA A 24 -1.55 -5.37 5.99
CA ALA A 24 -0.35 -5.53 5.16
C ALA A 24 -0.50 -4.90 3.76
N GLN A 25 -1.75 -4.83 3.28
CA GLN A 25 -2.13 -4.31 1.96
C GLN A 25 -2.66 -2.88 2.03
N GLY A 26 -2.67 -2.28 3.22
CA GLY A 26 -3.06 -0.91 3.48
C GLY A 26 -1.99 0.12 3.11
N ASP A 27 -2.35 1.39 3.29
CA ASP A 27 -1.41 2.49 3.13
C ASP A 27 -0.38 2.54 4.27
N SER A 28 0.52 3.53 4.26
CA SER A 28 1.50 3.70 5.34
C SER A 28 0.89 3.93 6.72
N PHE A 29 -0.34 4.44 6.82
CA PHE A 29 -1.04 4.65 8.09
C PHE A 29 -1.63 3.36 8.65
N GLU A 30 -1.86 2.32 7.83
CA GLU A 30 -2.43 1.04 8.27
C GLU A 30 -1.37 -0.07 8.50
N LYS A 31 -0.11 0.13 8.08
CA LYS A 31 0.92 -0.94 8.16
C LYS A 31 2.19 -0.62 8.94
N THR A 32 2.24 0.53 9.63
CA THR A 32 3.45 1.00 10.32
C THR A 32 3.21 1.29 11.80
N SER A 33 4.26 1.20 12.62
CA SER A 33 4.19 1.57 14.05
C SER A 33 3.78 3.03 14.23
N LEU A 34 4.26 3.91 13.35
CA LEU A 34 3.91 5.32 13.34
C LEU A 34 2.42 5.55 13.04
N GLY A 35 1.86 4.81 12.08
CA GLY A 35 0.42 4.82 11.78
C GLY A 35 -0.43 4.42 13.00
N MET A 36 -0.02 3.36 13.69
CA MET A 36 -0.66 2.92 14.94
C MET A 36 -0.66 4.03 15.99
N LEU A 37 0.50 4.62 16.28
CA LEU A 37 0.62 5.67 17.31
C LEU A 37 -0.21 6.90 17.00
N ARG A 38 -0.26 7.32 15.72
CA ARG A 38 -1.11 8.43 15.26
C ARG A 38 -2.59 8.13 15.50
N SER A 39 -3.04 6.93 15.14
CA SER A 39 -4.42 6.51 15.31
C SER A 39 -4.82 6.37 16.78
N LEU A 40 -3.96 5.75 17.60
CA LEU A 40 -4.19 5.61 19.03
C LEU A 40 -4.26 6.98 19.70
N LEU A 41 -3.31 7.88 19.41
CA LEU A 41 -3.35 9.23 19.96
C LEU A 41 -4.61 9.97 19.56
N TYR A 42 -4.99 9.94 18.27
CA TYR A 42 -6.22 10.57 17.81
C TYR A 42 -7.45 10.09 18.60
N GLN A 43 -7.59 8.79 18.80
CA GLN A 43 -8.68 8.21 19.57
C GLN A 43 -8.66 8.62 21.05
N LEU A 44 -7.46 8.74 21.66
CA LEU A 44 -7.31 9.22 23.03
C LEU A 44 -7.73 10.68 23.15
N LEU A 45 -7.32 11.53 22.20
CA LEU A 45 -7.68 12.96 22.16
C LEU A 45 -9.19 13.17 21.99
N GLU A 46 -9.84 12.35 21.17
CA GLU A 46 -11.28 12.42 20.93
C GLU A 46 -12.11 11.99 22.15
N ARG A 47 -11.61 11.01 22.91
CA ARG A 47 -12.36 10.38 24.02
C ARG A 47 -12.13 11.02 25.38
N GLU A 48 -10.97 11.64 25.60
CA GLU A 48 -10.60 12.19 26.90
C GLU A 48 -10.19 13.67 26.75
N PRO A 49 -11.08 14.62 27.08
CA PRO A 49 -10.84 16.05 26.91
C PRO A 49 -9.57 16.55 27.61
N SER A 50 -9.23 15.95 28.75
CA SER A 50 -8.04 16.35 29.50
C SER A 50 -6.73 16.03 28.77
N ILE A 51 -6.69 14.94 27.98
CA ILE A 51 -5.54 14.60 27.12
C ILE A 51 -5.44 15.64 26.00
N PHE A 52 -6.57 16.03 25.40
CA PHE A 52 -6.61 17.07 24.37
C PHE A 52 -6.06 18.40 24.86
N GLU A 53 -6.50 18.87 26.03
CA GLU A 53 -6.02 20.11 26.64
C GLU A 53 -4.50 20.12 26.87
N ARG A 54 -3.91 18.96 27.22
CA ARG A 54 -2.46 18.82 27.41
C ARG A 54 -1.70 18.69 26.10
N PHE A 55 -2.30 18.10 25.08
CA PHE A 55 -1.67 17.93 23.77
C PHE A 55 -1.64 19.23 22.96
N ILE A 56 -2.69 20.05 23.06
CA ILE A 56 -2.85 21.27 22.26
C ILE A 56 -1.68 22.25 22.37
N PRO A 57 -1.11 22.54 23.57
CA PRO A 57 0.09 23.35 23.68
C PRO A 57 1.29 22.78 22.91
N ILE A 58 1.49 21.46 22.96
CA ILE A 58 2.58 20.76 22.24
C ILE A 58 2.36 20.87 20.73
N PHE A 59 1.12 20.66 20.28
CA PHE A 59 0.73 20.84 18.88
C PHE A 59 0.98 22.27 18.40
N HIS A 60 0.56 23.28 19.18
CA HIS A 60 0.78 24.69 18.84
C HIS A 60 2.25 25.07 18.84
N GLU A 61 3.04 24.58 19.80
CA GLU A 61 4.47 24.80 19.83
C GLU A 61 5.14 24.20 18.59
N LYS A 62 4.76 22.97 18.23
CA LYS A 62 5.28 22.31 17.04
C LYS A 62 4.89 23.04 15.76
N ARG A 63 3.63 23.46 15.64
CA ARG A 63 3.15 24.30 14.53
C ARG A 63 3.88 25.65 14.49
N ARG A 64 4.20 26.25 15.63
CA ARG A 64 4.98 27.49 15.69
C ARG A 64 6.42 27.26 15.22
N LYS A 65 7.02 26.12 15.58
CA LYS A 65 8.38 25.73 15.15
C LYS A 65 8.43 25.42 13.65
N HIS A 66 7.43 24.76 13.08
CA HIS A 66 7.47 24.29 11.69
C HIS A 66 6.55 25.04 10.71
N GLY A 67 5.89 26.09 11.17
CA GLY A 67 4.93 26.87 10.38
C GLY A 67 3.64 26.11 10.02
N ALA A 68 2.90 26.65 9.04
CA ALA A 68 1.71 26.01 8.46
C ALA A 68 2.03 25.02 7.33
N GLY A 69 3.30 24.68 7.13
CA GLY A 69 3.72 23.70 6.13
C GLY A 69 3.42 22.26 6.55
N GLU A 70 3.70 21.31 5.65
CA GLU A 70 3.61 19.88 5.96
C GLU A 70 4.75 19.47 6.90
N TRP A 71 4.38 19.09 8.11
CA TRP A 71 5.28 18.49 9.09
C TRP A 71 4.61 17.25 9.66
N GLU A 72 5.44 16.29 10.06
CA GLU A 72 4.98 15.01 10.57
C GLU A 72 5.38 14.81 12.03
N TRP A 73 4.56 14.06 12.77
CA TRP A 73 4.93 13.56 14.08
C TRP A 73 5.96 12.45 13.92
N ARG A 74 7.08 12.56 14.67
CA ARG A 74 8.05 11.48 14.81
C ARG A 74 7.52 10.45 15.79
N GLU A 75 7.92 9.21 15.59
CA GLU A 75 7.48 8.09 16.43
C GLU A 75 7.82 8.32 17.91
N SER A 76 9.04 8.80 18.20
CA SER A 76 9.49 9.10 19.56
C SER A 76 8.62 10.15 20.24
N GLU A 77 8.23 11.22 19.53
CA GLU A 77 7.41 12.30 20.08
C GLU A 77 6.02 11.78 20.49
N LEU A 78 5.42 10.91 19.69
CA LEU A 78 4.12 10.30 20.00
C LEU A 78 4.24 9.30 21.15
N LYS A 79 5.27 8.45 21.15
CA LYS A 79 5.54 7.51 22.23
C LYS A 79 5.73 8.22 23.56
N GLU A 80 6.60 9.24 23.60
CA GLU A 80 6.87 10.04 24.80
C GLU A 80 5.59 10.69 25.34
N PHE A 81 4.75 11.25 24.45
CA PHE A 81 3.50 11.85 24.88
C PHE A 81 2.55 10.81 25.50
N ILE A 82 2.28 9.70 24.81
CA ILE A 82 1.37 8.65 25.30
C ILE A 82 1.89 8.04 26.61
N LEU A 83 3.20 7.79 26.72
CA LEU A 83 3.84 7.32 27.96
C LEU A 83 3.68 8.35 29.09
N SER A 84 3.78 9.65 28.80
CA SER A 84 3.55 10.66 29.83
C SER A 84 2.09 10.67 30.32
N GLU A 85 1.14 10.40 29.43
CA GLU A 85 -0.28 10.37 29.77
C GLU A 85 -0.65 9.17 30.66
N ILE A 86 -0.03 8.00 30.46
CA ILE A 86 -0.27 6.84 31.33
C ILE A 86 0.32 7.02 32.73
N GLN A 87 1.40 7.80 32.84
CA GLN A 87 2.07 8.09 34.11
C GLN A 87 1.29 9.05 35.01
N ARG A 88 0.35 9.80 34.44
CA ARG A 88 -0.55 10.65 35.21
C ARG A 88 -1.61 9.77 35.87
N HIS A 89 -2.05 10.13 37.07
CA HIS A 89 -3.17 9.46 37.71
C HIS A 89 -4.41 9.61 36.83
N GLN A 90 -4.78 8.53 36.15
CA GLN A 90 -6.03 8.44 35.40
C GLN A 90 -7.08 7.74 36.25
N THR A 91 -8.27 8.33 36.33
CA THR A 91 -9.42 7.72 37.02
C THR A 91 -10.06 6.62 36.17
N SER A 92 -9.94 6.73 34.85
CA SER A 92 -10.54 5.81 33.87
C SER A 92 -9.49 4.78 33.44
N PRO A 93 -9.79 3.47 33.49
CA PRO A 93 -8.91 2.44 32.94
C PRO A 93 -8.71 2.60 31.42
N LEU A 94 -7.54 2.23 30.90
CA LEU A 94 -7.24 2.23 29.47
C LEU A 94 -7.24 0.79 28.92
N LEU A 95 -7.99 0.55 27.84
CA LEU A 95 -7.96 -0.69 27.06
C LEU A 95 -7.42 -0.43 25.66
N LEU A 96 -6.32 -1.09 25.31
CA LEU A 96 -5.75 -1.08 23.97
C LEU A 96 -6.01 -2.41 23.26
N LEU A 97 -6.59 -2.34 22.06
CA LEU A 97 -6.78 -3.48 21.16
C LEU A 97 -5.90 -3.31 19.92
N VAL A 98 -4.99 -4.25 19.68
CA VAL A 98 -4.09 -4.24 18.51
C VAL A 98 -4.32 -5.52 17.70
N ASP A 99 -4.90 -5.40 16.50
CA ASP A 99 -5.21 -6.56 15.65
C ASP A 99 -4.14 -6.77 14.59
N ALA A 100 -3.85 -8.04 14.28
CA ALA A 100 -3.02 -8.50 13.17
C ALA A 100 -1.59 -7.95 13.18
N LEU A 101 -0.93 -7.97 14.35
CA LEU A 101 0.40 -7.36 14.52
C LEU A 101 1.45 -7.86 13.51
N ASP A 102 1.37 -9.11 13.08
CA ASP A 102 2.24 -9.72 12.07
C ASP A 102 2.05 -9.17 10.64
N GLU A 103 1.03 -8.35 10.39
CA GLU A 103 0.80 -7.70 9.09
C GLU A 103 1.65 -6.42 8.89
N CYS A 104 2.46 -6.02 9.89
CA CYS A 104 3.50 -5.02 9.69
C CYS A 104 4.90 -5.66 9.55
N ASN A 105 5.88 -4.89 9.08
CA ASN A 105 7.23 -5.43 8.93
C ASN A 105 7.84 -5.80 10.30
N GLU A 106 8.84 -6.69 10.29
CA GLU A 106 9.44 -7.21 11.53
C GLU A 106 10.00 -6.11 12.45
N SER A 107 10.56 -5.03 11.88
CA SER A 107 11.07 -3.91 12.68
C SER A 107 9.94 -3.16 13.39
N ASP A 108 8.81 -2.95 12.72
CA ASP A 108 7.60 -2.35 13.30
C ASP A 108 7.00 -3.25 14.38
N VAL A 109 6.92 -4.57 14.17
CA VAL A 109 6.48 -5.54 15.19
C VAL A 109 7.29 -5.36 16.48
N ARG A 110 8.62 -5.35 16.36
CA ARG A 110 9.53 -5.18 17.51
C ARG A 110 9.34 -3.81 18.17
N ASN A 111 9.15 -2.75 17.39
CA ASN A 111 8.94 -1.40 17.89
C ASN A 111 7.61 -1.24 18.64
N VAL A 112 6.55 -1.91 18.17
CA VAL A 112 5.23 -1.95 18.81
C VAL A 112 5.29 -2.72 20.12
N VAL A 113 5.87 -3.93 20.12
CA VAL A 113 6.01 -4.75 21.33
C VAL A 113 6.77 -4.01 22.42
N LYS A 114 7.95 -3.46 22.07
CA LYS A 114 8.77 -2.69 23.00
C LYS A 114 7.98 -1.52 23.61
N PHE A 115 7.22 -0.80 22.79
CA PHE A 115 6.38 0.30 23.25
C PHE A 115 5.27 -0.16 24.21
N LEU A 116 4.58 -1.26 23.91
CA LEU A 116 3.50 -1.79 24.77
C LEU A 116 4.06 -2.32 26.11
N GLU A 117 5.25 -2.90 26.12
CA GLU A 117 5.96 -3.30 27.34
C GLU A 117 6.36 -2.08 28.18
N GLU A 118 6.95 -1.06 27.56
CA GLU A 118 7.28 0.21 28.22
C GLU A 118 6.02 0.87 28.83
N LEU A 119 4.92 0.89 28.07
CA LEU A 119 3.64 1.43 28.51
C LEU A 119 3.11 0.68 29.74
N SER A 120 3.22 -0.65 29.74
CA SER A 120 2.82 -1.50 30.87
C SER A 120 3.64 -1.24 32.13
N ILE A 121 4.96 -1.09 31.98
CA ILE A 121 5.86 -0.75 33.11
C ILE A 121 5.49 0.61 33.70
N LYS A 122 5.24 1.62 32.84
CA LYS A 122 4.85 2.96 33.27
C LYS A 122 3.49 2.96 33.98
N ALA A 123 2.51 2.22 33.47
CA ALA A 123 1.18 2.11 34.08
C ALA A 123 1.25 1.52 35.50
N ILE A 124 2.02 0.45 35.69
CA ILE A 124 2.23 -0.17 37.01
C ILE A 124 2.86 0.84 37.98
N GLY A 125 3.91 1.55 37.56
CA GLY A 125 4.59 2.55 38.38
C GLY A 125 3.67 3.70 38.81
N ALA A 126 2.72 4.08 37.95
CA ALA A 126 1.75 5.15 38.20
C ALA A 126 0.45 4.67 38.88
N LYS A 127 0.30 3.35 39.11
CA LYS A 127 -0.93 2.71 39.60
C LYS A 127 -2.15 2.99 38.69
N THR A 128 -1.92 3.07 37.39
CA THR A 128 -2.95 3.23 36.35
C THR A 128 -3.37 1.86 35.84
N THR A 129 -4.68 1.63 35.69
CA THR A 129 -5.19 0.38 35.12
C THR A 129 -5.04 0.40 33.59
N LEU A 130 -4.22 -0.50 33.06
CA LEU A 130 -3.99 -0.69 31.64
C LEU A 130 -4.24 -2.15 31.25
N ASN A 131 -5.08 -2.34 30.22
CA ASN A 131 -5.33 -3.62 29.59
C ASN A 131 -4.88 -3.54 28.13
N ILE A 132 -4.08 -4.52 27.69
CA ILE A 132 -3.62 -4.61 26.31
C ILE A 132 -4.04 -5.99 25.80
N CYS A 133 -4.76 -6.01 24.68
CA CYS A 133 -5.07 -7.23 23.94
C CYS A 133 -4.51 -7.09 22.54
N LEU A 134 -3.69 -8.07 22.16
CA LEU A 134 -3.06 -8.12 20.85
C LEU A 134 -3.40 -9.46 20.19
N SER A 135 -3.65 -9.44 18.88
CA SER A 135 -3.73 -10.64 18.06
C SER A 135 -2.55 -10.66 17.08
N SER A 136 -2.06 -11.87 16.83
CA SER A 136 -1.05 -12.10 15.81
C SER A 136 -1.06 -13.59 15.42
N ARG A 137 -0.62 -13.89 14.20
CA ARG A 137 -0.26 -15.26 13.79
C ARG A 137 0.99 -15.73 14.56
N HIS A 138 1.23 -17.04 14.56
CA HIS A 138 2.40 -17.66 15.21
C HIS A 138 3.76 -17.27 14.57
N TYR A 139 3.74 -16.57 13.43
CA TYR A 139 4.90 -16.11 12.70
C TYR A 139 4.70 -14.67 12.20
N PRO A 140 5.71 -13.78 12.31
CA PRO A 140 7.02 -14.00 12.91
C PRO A 140 6.93 -14.24 14.43
N HIS A 141 7.90 -14.94 15.03
CA HIS A 141 7.87 -15.21 16.47
C HIS A 141 8.00 -13.90 17.28
N ILE A 142 6.95 -13.56 18.01
CA ILE A 142 6.91 -12.36 18.85
C ILE A 142 7.19 -12.74 20.31
N SER A 143 8.37 -12.38 20.81
CA SER A 143 8.71 -12.54 22.22
C SER A 143 8.15 -11.36 23.02
N ILE A 144 7.20 -11.64 23.91
CA ILE A 144 6.72 -10.70 24.94
C ILE A 144 7.03 -11.33 26.30
N GLU A 145 7.77 -10.61 27.15
CA GLU A 145 8.30 -11.16 28.41
C GLU A 145 7.19 -11.55 29.39
N LYS A 146 6.15 -10.71 29.51
CA LYS A 146 5.02 -10.92 30.42
C LYS A 146 3.73 -10.87 29.63
N ARG A 147 3.17 -12.03 29.33
CA ARG A 147 1.90 -12.15 28.62
C ARG A 147 0.99 -13.23 29.20
N GLN A 148 -0.30 -13.03 29.03
CA GLN A 148 -1.29 -14.11 29.06
C GLN A 148 -1.62 -14.45 27.61
N GLU A 149 -1.39 -15.68 27.22
CA GLU A 149 -1.55 -16.13 25.83
C GLU A 149 -2.78 -17.02 25.70
N LEU A 150 -3.60 -16.73 24.68
CA LEU A 150 -4.72 -17.56 24.26
C LEU A 150 -4.47 -18.02 22.84
N VAL A 151 -4.13 -19.30 22.66
CA VAL A 151 -3.98 -19.91 21.35
C VAL A 151 -5.35 -20.43 20.90
N VAL A 152 -5.97 -19.71 19.95
CA VAL A 152 -7.34 -19.99 19.49
C VAL A 152 -7.49 -21.41 18.91
N GLU A 153 -6.51 -21.86 18.13
CA GLU A 153 -6.49 -23.18 17.48
C GLU A 153 -6.53 -24.37 18.46
N LYS A 154 -6.23 -24.16 19.74
CA LYS A 154 -6.25 -25.22 20.78
C LYS A 154 -7.53 -25.23 21.62
N ARG A 155 -8.49 -24.38 21.29
CA ARG A 155 -9.75 -24.20 22.03
C ARG A 155 -10.84 -25.05 21.42
N ARG A 156 -11.58 -25.81 22.25
CA ARG A 156 -12.73 -26.60 21.76
C ARG A 156 -13.81 -25.71 21.15
N GLU A 157 -13.98 -24.51 21.70
CA GLU A 157 -14.94 -23.53 21.21
C GLU A 157 -14.67 -23.11 19.75
N HIS A 158 -13.40 -23.21 19.29
CA HIS A 158 -13.02 -22.95 17.90
C HIS A 158 -13.51 -24.06 16.96
N ASP A 159 -13.41 -25.32 17.37
CA ASP A 159 -13.95 -26.44 16.59
C ASP A 159 -15.49 -26.40 16.51
N ASP A 160 -16.15 -25.92 17.57
CA ASP A 160 -17.60 -25.67 17.59
C ASP A 160 -18.00 -24.58 16.58
N ASP A 161 -17.22 -23.50 16.48
CA ASP A 161 -17.43 -22.42 15.52
C ASP A 161 -17.22 -22.90 14.07
N ILE A 162 -16.19 -23.71 13.81
CA ILE A 162 -16.00 -24.36 12.51
C ILE A 162 -17.22 -25.25 12.19
N THR A 163 -17.64 -26.08 13.13
CA THR A 163 -18.80 -26.97 12.96
C THR A 163 -20.06 -26.18 12.60
N LYS A 164 -20.28 -25.05 13.28
CA LYS A 164 -21.41 -24.16 12.99
C LYS A 164 -21.31 -23.55 11.60
N TYR A 165 -20.13 -23.12 11.18
CA TYR A 165 -19.89 -22.57 9.84
C TYR A 165 -20.14 -23.62 8.75
N VAL A 166 -19.60 -24.84 8.89
CA VAL A 166 -19.81 -25.94 7.94
C VAL A 166 -21.30 -26.22 7.75
N ARG A 167 -22.07 -26.27 8.85
CA ARG A 167 -23.52 -26.50 8.79
C ARG A 167 -24.29 -25.38 8.10
N ALA A 168 -23.80 -24.15 8.20
CA ALA A 168 -24.47 -22.99 7.63
C ALA A 168 -24.19 -22.85 6.12
N GLU A 169 -22.96 -23.15 5.69
CA GLU A 169 -22.50 -22.82 4.34
C GLU A 169 -22.48 -24.00 3.36
N LEU A 170 -22.54 -25.25 3.83
CA LEU A 170 -22.57 -26.41 2.95
C LEU A 170 -23.94 -26.54 2.26
N THR A 171 -23.98 -26.44 0.93
CA THR A 171 -25.24 -26.42 0.16
C THR A 171 -26.11 -27.66 0.40
N LYS A 172 -25.47 -28.82 0.56
CA LYS A 172 -26.13 -30.07 0.93
C LYS A 172 -25.52 -30.62 2.20
N LEU A 173 -26.27 -30.53 3.30
CA LEU A 173 -25.87 -31.11 4.56
C LEU A 173 -25.88 -32.65 4.46
N ASP A 174 -24.73 -33.23 4.74
CA ASP A 174 -24.48 -34.67 4.79
C ASP A 174 -23.53 -34.91 5.98
N GLU A 175 -23.94 -35.75 6.92
CA GLU A 175 -23.20 -35.94 8.18
C GLU A 175 -21.79 -36.48 7.95
N GLU A 176 -21.62 -37.39 7.00
CA GLU A 176 -20.33 -37.98 6.65
C GLU A 176 -19.39 -36.95 6.00
N ILE A 177 -19.94 -36.10 5.12
CA ILE A 177 -19.18 -34.98 4.55
C ILE A 177 -18.77 -34.00 5.66
N GLN A 178 -19.68 -33.68 6.57
CA GLN A 178 -19.42 -32.74 7.66
C GLN A 178 -18.28 -33.25 8.56
N GLU A 179 -18.35 -34.50 9.02
CA GLU A 179 -17.31 -35.11 9.87
C GLU A 179 -15.95 -35.08 9.19
N ARG A 180 -15.91 -35.42 7.90
CA ARG A 180 -14.65 -35.51 7.16
C ARG A 180 -14.04 -34.15 6.81
N VAL A 181 -14.88 -33.13 6.60
CA VAL A 181 -14.43 -31.72 6.49
C VAL A 181 -13.82 -31.27 7.82
N LEU A 182 -14.46 -31.57 8.95
CA LEU A 182 -13.96 -31.21 10.27
C LEU A 182 -12.65 -31.91 10.61
N GLU A 183 -12.53 -33.20 10.28
CA GLU A 183 -11.30 -33.98 10.46
C GLU A 183 -10.13 -33.38 9.64
N LYS A 184 -10.37 -33.09 8.35
CA LYS A 184 -9.34 -32.56 7.46
C LYS A 184 -8.95 -31.11 7.76
N ALA A 185 -9.86 -30.31 8.31
CA ALA A 185 -9.62 -28.90 8.58
C ALA A 185 -8.46 -28.65 9.55
N SER A 186 -8.21 -29.58 10.48
CA SER A 186 -7.15 -29.46 11.50
C SER A 186 -7.15 -28.10 12.22
N GLY A 187 -8.34 -27.53 12.46
CA GLY A 187 -8.51 -26.22 13.11
C GLY A 187 -8.25 -25.00 12.20
N ILE A 188 -7.95 -25.16 10.92
CA ILE A 188 -7.65 -24.05 10.00
C ILE A 188 -8.95 -23.54 9.35
N PHE A 189 -9.49 -22.44 9.86
CA PHE A 189 -10.76 -21.89 9.37
C PHE A 189 -10.73 -21.53 7.87
N LEU A 190 -9.62 -20.94 7.38
CA LEU A 190 -9.46 -20.61 5.96
C LEU A 190 -9.53 -21.85 5.07
N TRP A 191 -8.97 -22.98 5.53
CA TRP A 191 -9.06 -24.24 4.80
C TRP A 191 -10.52 -24.65 4.63
N VAL A 192 -11.33 -24.52 5.69
CA VAL A 192 -12.76 -24.87 5.68
C VAL A 192 -13.53 -24.02 4.68
N VAL A 193 -13.29 -22.71 4.67
CA VAL A 193 -13.90 -21.77 3.72
C VAL A 193 -13.62 -22.20 2.28
N LEU A 194 -12.35 -22.53 1.97
CA LEU A 194 -11.94 -22.96 0.63
C LEU A 194 -12.48 -24.34 0.27
N ALA A 195 -12.41 -25.30 1.18
CA ALA A 195 -12.90 -26.65 0.98
C ALA A 195 -14.42 -26.64 0.71
N ILE A 196 -15.21 -25.91 1.51
CA ILE A 196 -16.65 -25.76 1.28
C ILE A 196 -16.93 -25.11 -0.07
N ALA A 197 -16.19 -24.06 -0.46
CA ALA A 197 -16.37 -23.44 -1.78
C ALA A 197 -16.10 -24.44 -2.93
N ILE A 198 -15.08 -25.30 -2.80
CA ILE A 198 -14.80 -26.36 -3.78
C ILE A 198 -15.94 -27.39 -3.82
N LEU A 199 -16.44 -27.82 -2.67
CA LEU A 199 -17.51 -28.81 -2.55
C LEU A 199 -18.85 -28.29 -3.09
N ASN A 200 -19.22 -27.06 -2.71
CA ASN A 200 -20.45 -26.41 -3.17
C ASN A 200 -20.42 -26.23 -4.69
N LYS A 201 -19.27 -25.84 -5.27
CA LYS A 201 -19.14 -25.78 -6.72
C LYS A 201 -19.34 -27.15 -7.39
N ALA A 202 -18.74 -28.21 -6.85
CA ALA A 202 -18.93 -29.56 -7.38
C ALA A 202 -20.38 -30.04 -7.26
N TYR A 203 -21.09 -29.61 -6.22
CA TYR A 203 -22.52 -29.88 -6.05
C TYR A 203 -23.37 -29.11 -7.08
N ASP A 204 -23.09 -27.83 -7.29
CA ASP A 204 -23.79 -26.97 -8.26
C ASP A 204 -23.64 -27.49 -9.70
N ASP A 205 -22.50 -28.12 -10.02
CA ASP A 205 -22.25 -28.80 -11.30
C ASP A 205 -23.03 -30.13 -11.44
N GLY A 206 -23.82 -30.52 -10.44
CA GLY A 206 -25.00 -31.38 -10.61
C GLY A 206 -24.88 -32.84 -10.15
N LYS A 207 -23.90 -33.22 -9.31
CA LYS A 207 -23.79 -34.61 -8.79
C LYS A 207 -23.35 -34.65 -7.33
N VAL A 208 -24.21 -35.18 -6.45
CA VAL A 208 -23.88 -35.46 -5.05
C VAL A 208 -22.67 -36.41 -4.96
N GLU A 209 -22.55 -37.33 -5.92
CA GLU A 209 -21.42 -38.23 -6.08
C GLU A 209 -20.14 -37.48 -6.43
N ALA A 210 -20.21 -36.42 -7.26
CA ALA A 210 -19.05 -35.60 -7.59
C ALA A 210 -18.58 -34.77 -6.39
N MET A 211 -19.50 -34.25 -5.58
CA MET A 211 -19.16 -33.58 -4.31
C MET A 211 -18.42 -34.54 -3.37
N ARG A 212 -18.94 -35.77 -3.19
CA ARG A 212 -18.31 -36.81 -2.36
C ARG A 212 -16.93 -37.22 -2.89
N GLN A 213 -16.80 -37.41 -4.19
CA GLN A 213 -15.51 -37.66 -4.83
C GLN A 213 -14.55 -36.48 -4.61
N LYS A 214 -15.04 -35.25 -4.77
CA LYS A 214 -14.22 -34.05 -4.63
C LYS A 214 -13.70 -33.88 -3.20
N LEU A 215 -14.48 -34.24 -2.18
CA LEU A 215 -14.03 -34.27 -0.79
C LEU A 215 -12.81 -35.17 -0.55
N HIS A 216 -12.72 -36.29 -1.27
CA HIS A 216 -11.53 -37.15 -1.20
C HIS A 216 -10.32 -36.49 -1.86
N GLU A 217 -10.54 -35.76 -2.95
CA GLU A 217 -9.51 -35.03 -3.69
C GLU A 217 -9.04 -33.76 -2.98
N VAL A 218 -9.84 -33.11 -2.12
CA VAL A 218 -9.41 -31.91 -1.37
C VAL A 218 -8.29 -32.27 -0.40
N PRO A 219 -7.09 -31.69 -0.54
CA PRO A 219 -5.97 -31.95 0.37
C PRO A 219 -6.25 -31.47 1.81
N SER A 220 -5.62 -32.10 2.80
CA SER A 220 -5.69 -31.63 4.20
C SER A 220 -4.75 -30.44 4.47
N ASP A 221 -3.69 -30.29 3.67
CA ASP A 221 -2.77 -29.17 3.79
C ASP A 221 -3.29 -27.94 3.02
N LEU A 222 -3.19 -26.75 3.63
CA LEU A 222 -3.69 -25.51 3.05
C LEU A 222 -2.93 -25.09 1.78
N GLU A 223 -1.62 -25.34 1.72
CA GLU A 223 -0.84 -25.04 0.52
C GLU A 223 -1.25 -25.95 -0.64
N GLU A 224 -1.47 -27.23 -0.38
CA GLU A 224 -1.98 -28.17 -1.37
C GLU A 224 -3.40 -27.79 -1.86
N VAL A 225 -4.24 -27.21 -1.00
CA VAL A 225 -5.53 -26.62 -1.42
C VAL A 225 -5.32 -25.45 -2.37
N PHE A 226 -4.39 -24.53 -2.08
CA PHE A 226 -4.06 -23.44 -3.01
C PHE A 226 -3.54 -23.98 -4.34
N GLU A 227 -2.68 -25.00 -4.33
CA GLU A 227 -2.22 -25.66 -5.57
C GLU A 227 -3.38 -26.26 -6.36
N THR A 228 -4.33 -26.90 -5.68
CA THR A 228 -5.50 -27.50 -6.30
C THR A 228 -6.37 -26.44 -6.98
N LEU A 229 -6.61 -25.31 -6.30
CA LEU A 229 -7.36 -24.18 -6.84
C LEU A 229 -6.68 -23.53 -8.06
N LEU A 230 -5.35 -23.48 -8.04
CA LEU A 230 -4.53 -22.85 -9.07
C LEU A 230 -3.96 -23.84 -10.11
N SER A 231 -4.48 -25.06 -10.13
CA SER A 231 -4.02 -26.15 -10.98
C SER A 231 -4.20 -25.88 -12.48
N LYS A 232 -3.59 -26.75 -13.31
CA LYS A 232 -3.49 -26.58 -14.77
C LYS A 232 -4.85 -26.61 -15.49
N ASP A 233 -5.87 -27.23 -14.91
CA ASP A 233 -7.20 -27.38 -15.51
C ASP A 233 -8.07 -26.10 -15.37
N ASN A 234 -7.43 -24.95 -15.19
CA ASN A 234 -8.10 -23.67 -15.09
C ASN A 234 -8.35 -23.06 -16.49
N PRO A 235 -9.59 -23.01 -16.98
CA PRO A 235 -9.89 -22.42 -18.30
C PRO A 235 -9.52 -20.93 -18.38
N ASN A 236 -9.51 -20.22 -17.24
CA ASN A 236 -9.16 -18.81 -17.15
C ASN A 236 -7.75 -18.60 -16.55
N LYS A 237 -6.83 -19.57 -16.72
CA LYS A 237 -5.51 -19.57 -16.07
C LYS A 237 -4.75 -18.26 -16.22
N HIS A 238 -4.69 -17.69 -17.42
CA HIS A 238 -3.98 -16.44 -17.68
C HIS A 238 -4.58 -15.26 -16.93
N GLU A 239 -5.92 -15.18 -16.86
CA GLU A 239 -6.63 -14.16 -16.10
C GLU A 239 -6.41 -14.32 -14.60
N THR A 240 -6.53 -15.54 -14.06
CA THR A 240 -6.25 -15.82 -12.66
C THR A 240 -4.83 -15.38 -12.29
N ILE A 241 -3.83 -15.78 -13.08
CA ILE A 241 -2.42 -15.45 -12.82
C ILE A 241 -2.20 -13.94 -12.82
N LEU A 242 -2.67 -13.23 -13.86
CA LEU A 242 -2.48 -11.79 -13.94
C LEU A 242 -3.20 -11.08 -12.77
N MET A 243 -4.39 -11.54 -12.40
CA MET A 243 -5.17 -10.97 -11.29
C MET A 243 -4.44 -11.11 -9.95
N LEU A 244 -3.89 -12.30 -9.68
CA LEU A 244 -3.07 -12.53 -8.48
C LEU A 244 -1.80 -11.67 -8.51
N GLN A 245 -1.11 -11.57 -9.64
CA GLN A 245 0.08 -10.71 -9.81
C GLN A 245 -0.25 -9.23 -9.57
N CYS A 246 -1.39 -8.75 -10.06
CA CYS A 246 -1.87 -7.38 -9.82
C CYS A 246 -2.09 -7.11 -8.33
N VAL A 247 -2.88 -7.94 -7.65
CA VAL A 247 -3.17 -7.75 -6.21
C VAL A 247 -1.89 -7.88 -5.37
N LEU A 248 -0.95 -8.73 -5.79
CA LEU A 248 0.29 -8.95 -5.06
C LEU A 248 1.29 -7.78 -5.14
N PHE A 249 1.39 -7.12 -6.31
CA PHE A 249 2.43 -6.13 -6.61
C PHE A 249 1.93 -4.71 -6.90
N MET A 250 0.63 -4.45 -6.77
CA MET A 250 0.08 -3.10 -6.88
C MET A 250 0.67 -2.15 -5.82
N ARG A 251 0.91 -0.88 -6.19
CA ARG A 251 1.52 0.13 -5.32
C ARG A 251 0.57 0.67 -4.24
N ARG A 252 -0.73 0.47 -4.44
CA ARG A 252 -1.81 0.73 -3.47
C ARG A 252 -2.95 -0.25 -3.72
N ALA A 253 -3.83 -0.39 -2.74
CA ALA A 253 -5.09 -1.11 -2.94
C ALA A 253 -5.87 -0.55 -4.14
N LEU A 254 -6.29 -1.44 -5.04
CA LEU A 254 -7.08 -1.12 -6.21
C LEU A 254 -8.57 -1.17 -5.88
N LYS A 255 -9.36 -0.35 -6.59
CA LYS A 255 -10.81 -0.56 -6.65
C LYS A 255 -11.14 -1.78 -7.55
N PRO A 256 -12.33 -2.39 -7.40
CA PRO A 256 -12.75 -3.51 -8.25
C PRO A 256 -12.65 -3.19 -9.75
N GLU A 257 -13.08 -2.00 -10.14
CA GLU A 257 -13.06 -1.55 -11.53
C GLU A 257 -11.64 -1.35 -12.05
N GLU A 258 -10.73 -0.86 -11.19
CA GLU A 258 -9.33 -0.71 -11.55
C GLU A 258 -8.67 -2.06 -11.82
N LEU A 259 -8.92 -3.06 -10.97
CA LEU A 259 -8.42 -4.42 -11.19
C LEU A 259 -9.00 -5.03 -12.48
N TYR A 260 -10.30 -4.88 -12.71
CA TYR A 260 -10.95 -5.35 -13.94
C TYR A 260 -10.29 -4.76 -15.18
N PHE A 261 -10.11 -3.45 -15.23
CA PHE A 261 -9.52 -2.79 -16.38
C PHE A 261 -8.01 -3.03 -16.52
N ALA A 262 -7.29 -3.32 -15.42
CA ALA A 262 -5.93 -3.84 -15.49
C ALA A 262 -5.88 -5.21 -16.19
N MET A 263 -6.83 -6.11 -15.91
CA MET A 263 -6.92 -7.41 -16.61
C MET A 263 -7.20 -7.22 -18.10
N MET A 264 -8.17 -6.38 -18.43
CA MET A 264 -8.51 -6.09 -19.82
C MET A 264 -7.29 -5.50 -20.56
N ALA A 265 -6.53 -4.61 -19.92
CA ALA A 265 -5.34 -4.03 -20.54
C ALA A 265 -4.21 -5.04 -20.76
N GLY A 266 -4.08 -6.04 -19.89
CA GLY A 266 -3.04 -7.07 -19.99
C GLY A 266 -3.38 -8.24 -20.91
N LEU A 267 -4.67 -8.55 -21.10
CA LEU A 267 -5.12 -9.78 -21.79
C LEU A 267 -5.97 -9.53 -23.04
N HIS A 268 -6.65 -8.39 -23.11
CA HIS A 268 -7.67 -8.08 -24.12
C HIS A 268 -7.60 -6.60 -24.53
N SER A 269 -6.40 -6.12 -24.84
CA SER A 269 -6.13 -4.69 -25.11
C SER A 269 -6.97 -4.11 -26.25
N GLU A 270 -7.33 -4.93 -27.22
CA GLU A 270 -8.20 -4.63 -28.36
C GLU A 270 -9.66 -4.34 -27.95
N SER A 271 -10.07 -4.79 -26.77
CA SER A 271 -11.42 -4.59 -26.21
C SER A 271 -11.49 -3.42 -25.23
N LEU A 272 -10.40 -2.66 -25.06
CA LEU A 272 -10.37 -1.51 -24.17
C LEU A 272 -11.25 -0.36 -24.68
N GLY A 273 -11.95 0.29 -23.76
CA GLY A 273 -12.78 1.45 -24.03
C GLY A 273 -13.28 2.10 -22.75
N ALA A 274 -14.11 3.13 -22.90
CA ALA A 274 -14.81 3.75 -21.78
C ALA A 274 -15.69 2.73 -21.05
N TRP A 275 -15.62 2.74 -19.72
CA TRP A 275 -16.49 1.97 -18.87
C TRP A 275 -17.93 2.48 -18.96
N ASP A 276 -18.83 1.58 -19.34
CA ASP A 276 -20.27 1.78 -19.34
C ASP A 276 -20.89 0.87 -18.26
N PRO A 277 -21.25 1.42 -17.08
CA PRO A 277 -21.83 0.66 -15.98
C PRO A 277 -23.16 -0.02 -16.32
N SER A 278 -23.83 0.38 -17.42
CA SER A 278 -25.06 -0.27 -17.88
C SER A 278 -24.79 -1.59 -18.62
N LYS A 279 -23.59 -1.74 -19.20
CA LYS A 279 -23.17 -2.95 -19.93
C LYS A 279 -22.35 -3.90 -19.07
N VAL A 280 -21.47 -3.35 -18.25
CA VAL A 280 -20.64 -4.10 -17.30
C VAL A 280 -20.89 -3.50 -15.94
N THR A 281 -21.81 -4.11 -15.19
CA THR A 281 -22.22 -3.59 -13.89
C THR A 281 -21.13 -3.80 -12.84
N PRO A 282 -21.12 -3.02 -11.74
CA PRO A 282 -20.23 -3.29 -10.61
C PRO A 282 -20.36 -4.72 -10.06
N ASP A 283 -21.55 -5.31 -10.10
CA ASP A 283 -21.78 -6.68 -9.65
C ASP A 283 -21.19 -7.73 -10.59
N ASP A 284 -21.21 -7.47 -11.91
CA ASP A 284 -20.52 -8.31 -12.89
C ASP A 284 -19.01 -8.29 -12.65
N ILE A 285 -18.45 -7.11 -12.34
CA ILE A 285 -17.03 -6.94 -12.00
C ILE A 285 -16.68 -7.73 -10.74
N ARG A 286 -17.45 -7.57 -9.65
CA ARG A 286 -17.24 -8.35 -8.41
C ARG A 286 -17.29 -9.84 -8.67
N ARG A 287 -18.32 -10.31 -9.40
CA ARG A 287 -18.49 -11.72 -9.72
C ARG A 287 -17.32 -12.26 -10.53
N ARG A 288 -16.82 -11.49 -11.51
CA ARG A 288 -15.64 -11.87 -12.32
C ARG A 288 -14.38 -11.93 -11.48
N ILE A 289 -14.17 -11.00 -10.55
CA ILE A 289 -13.03 -11.01 -9.62
C ILE A 289 -13.07 -12.27 -8.76
N THR A 290 -14.20 -12.56 -8.11
CA THR A 290 -14.33 -13.75 -7.26
C THR A 290 -14.19 -15.04 -8.06
N SER A 291 -14.83 -15.15 -9.23
CA SER A 291 -14.79 -16.37 -10.03
C SER A 291 -13.42 -16.61 -10.69
N SER A 292 -12.80 -15.58 -11.24
CA SER A 292 -11.50 -15.67 -11.93
C SER A 292 -10.34 -15.81 -10.97
N SER A 293 -10.44 -15.26 -9.75
CA SER A 293 -9.46 -15.50 -8.68
C SER A 293 -9.66 -16.82 -7.94
N ARG A 294 -10.68 -17.62 -8.30
CA ARG A 294 -11.05 -18.87 -7.60
C ARG A 294 -11.37 -18.66 -6.11
N GLY A 295 -11.95 -17.51 -5.80
CA GLY A 295 -12.31 -17.12 -4.44
C GLY A 295 -11.13 -16.65 -3.58
N LEU A 296 -9.93 -16.51 -4.14
CA LEU A 296 -8.74 -16.07 -3.39
C LEU A 296 -8.67 -14.55 -3.22
N ILE A 297 -9.44 -13.79 -4.02
CA ILE A 297 -9.54 -12.33 -3.94
C ILE A 297 -10.98 -11.95 -3.62
N GLU A 298 -11.13 -11.04 -2.65
CA GLU A 298 -12.43 -10.46 -2.27
C GLU A 298 -12.47 -8.95 -2.48
N VAL A 299 -13.69 -8.42 -2.53
CA VAL A 299 -13.95 -6.98 -2.52
C VAL A 299 -14.38 -6.58 -1.11
N ARG A 300 -13.50 -5.87 -0.41
CA ARG A 300 -13.75 -5.38 0.94
C ARG A 300 -14.82 -4.29 0.91
N LYS A 301 -15.88 -4.48 1.70
CA LYS A 301 -16.91 -3.45 1.91
C LYS A 301 -16.43 -2.46 2.99
N GLY A 302 -16.28 -1.19 2.62
CA GLY A 302 -15.80 -0.12 3.50
C GLY A 302 -16.21 1.26 2.98
N GLN A 303 -15.61 2.35 3.51
CA GLN A 303 -15.85 3.71 3.00
C GLN A 303 -15.45 3.86 1.53
N ALA A 304 -14.41 3.14 1.10
CA ALA A 304 -14.06 2.92 -0.29
C ALA A 304 -13.87 1.41 -0.49
N GLU A 305 -14.45 0.88 -1.57
CA GLU A 305 -14.30 -0.55 -1.89
C GLU A 305 -12.96 -0.82 -2.53
N THR A 306 -12.27 -1.83 -2.03
CA THR A 306 -10.95 -2.22 -2.50
C THR A 306 -10.85 -3.73 -2.64
N VAL A 307 -9.99 -4.19 -3.55
CA VAL A 307 -9.65 -5.61 -3.71
C VAL A 307 -8.52 -5.99 -2.78
N GLN A 308 -8.61 -7.17 -2.18
CA GLN A 308 -7.58 -7.74 -1.31
C GLN A 308 -7.62 -9.27 -1.39
N PHE A 309 -6.56 -9.93 -0.95
CA PHE A 309 -6.64 -11.38 -0.73
C PHE A 309 -7.62 -11.68 0.41
N ILE A 310 -8.33 -12.81 0.33
CA ILE A 310 -9.22 -13.26 1.42
C ILE A 310 -8.48 -13.47 2.75
N HIS A 311 -7.17 -13.70 2.68
CA HIS A 311 -6.31 -13.88 3.84
C HIS A 311 -4.83 -13.68 3.45
N GLU A 312 -4.02 -13.21 4.40
CA GLU A 312 -2.58 -12.98 4.18
C GLU A 312 -1.81 -14.27 3.84
N SER A 313 -2.30 -15.44 4.26
CA SER A 313 -1.73 -16.74 3.87
C SER A 313 -1.70 -16.98 2.35
N VAL A 314 -2.62 -16.37 1.58
CA VAL A 314 -2.59 -16.45 0.11
C VAL A 314 -1.36 -15.72 -0.43
N ARG A 315 -1.09 -14.53 0.12
CA ARG A 315 0.08 -13.72 -0.22
C ARG A 315 1.37 -14.44 0.16
N ASP A 316 1.43 -15.00 1.36
CA ASP A 316 2.60 -15.79 1.82
C ASP A 316 2.86 -16.98 0.90
N PHE A 317 1.81 -17.74 0.57
CA PHE A 317 1.90 -18.85 -0.37
C PHE A 317 2.44 -18.40 -1.72
N LEU A 318 1.95 -17.30 -2.29
CA LEU A 318 2.44 -16.82 -3.59
C LEU A 318 3.90 -16.35 -3.53
N LEU A 319 4.33 -15.75 -2.42
CA LEU A 319 5.69 -15.22 -2.25
C LEU A 319 6.73 -16.29 -1.85
N GLN A 320 6.30 -17.49 -1.49
CA GLN A 320 7.21 -18.61 -1.26
C GLN A 320 8.07 -18.90 -2.50
N PRO A 321 9.31 -19.41 -2.31
CA PRO A 321 10.19 -19.77 -3.41
C PRO A 321 9.52 -20.66 -4.46
N GLN A 322 9.71 -20.30 -5.73
CA GLN A 322 9.24 -21.04 -6.91
C GLN A 322 7.70 -21.15 -7.11
N ARG A 323 6.86 -20.63 -6.19
CA ARG A 323 5.40 -20.76 -6.30
C ARG A 323 4.83 -19.98 -7.48
N LEU A 324 5.16 -18.69 -7.61
CA LEU A 324 4.76 -17.89 -8.78
C LEU A 324 5.24 -18.50 -10.09
N GLN A 325 6.46 -19.04 -10.13
CA GLN A 325 7.05 -19.68 -11.31
C GLN A 325 6.33 -20.99 -11.69
N LYS A 326 5.89 -21.77 -10.69
CA LYS A 326 5.09 -22.98 -10.93
C LYS A 326 3.73 -22.63 -11.56
N LEU A 327 3.12 -21.52 -11.13
CA LEU A 327 1.88 -21.00 -11.70
C LEU A 327 2.09 -20.50 -13.13
N ASP A 328 3.16 -19.74 -13.32
CA ASP A 328 3.52 -19.05 -14.54
C ASP A 328 4.99 -19.27 -14.91
N PRO A 329 5.27 -20.26 -15.78
CA PRO A 329 6.63 -20.59 -16.18
C PRO A 329 7.40 -19.42 -16.81
N ALA A 330 6.72 -18.40 -17.35
CA ALA A 330 7.39 -17.22 -17.89
C ALA A 330 8.10 -16.37 -16.80
N LEU A 331 7.88 -16.68 -15.52
CA LEU A 331 8.51 -16.02 -14.38
C LEU A 331 9.83 -16.68 -13.92
N GLU A 332 10.28 -17.77 -14.56
CA GLU A 332 11.35 -18.65 -14.07
C GLU A 332 12.60 -17.91 -13.57
N LEU A 333 13.13 -16.99 -14.36
CA LEU A 333 14.39 -16.29 -14.07
C LEU A 333 14.23 -15.11 -13.11
N ASN A 334 13.09 -14.41 -13.14
CA ASN A 334 12.90 -13.17 -12.40
C ASN A 334 11.42 -12.91 -12.11
N PRO A 335 10.82 -13.60 -11.11
CA PRO A 335 9.38 -13.57 -10.91
C PRO A 335 8.88 -12.17 -10.61
N ILE A 336 9.51 -11.47 -9.67
CA ILE A 336 9.05 -10.16 -9.24
C ILE A 336 9.31 -9.11 -10.34
N GLY A 337 10.49 -9.12 -10.98
CA GLY A 337 10.80 -8.19 -12.06
C GLY A 337 9.83 -8.35 -13.23
N THR A 338 9.56 -9.59 -13.65
CA THR A 338 8.62 -9.88 -14.75
C THR A 338 7.18 -9.48 -14.40
N CYS A 339 6.74 -9.67 -13.15
CA CYS A 339 5.44 -9.17 -12.71
C CYS A 339 5.35 -7.65 -12.80
N HIS A 340 6.36 -6.92 -12.34
CA HIS A 340 6.37 -5.45 -12.45
C HIS A 340 6.41 -4.98 -13.92
N ASP A 341 7.16 -5.64 -14.80
CA ASP A 341 7.15 -5.32 -16.23
C ASP A 341 5.79 -5.58 -16.90
N ARG A 342 5.08 -6.65 -16.50
CA ARG A 342 3.70 -6.88 -16.96
C ARG A 342 2.73 -5.81 -16.47
N LEU A 343 2.87 -5.37 -15.22
CA LEU A 343 2.05 -4.27 -14.70
C LEU A 343 2.34 -2.96 -15.44
N ARG A 344 3.61 -2.67 -15.74
CA ARG A 344 3.99 -1.57 -16.64
C ARG A 344 3.33 -1.75 -18.01
N SER A 345 3.34 -2.94 -18.61
CA SER A 345 2.62 -3.21 -19.88
C SER A 345 1.13 -2.88 -19.76
N CYS A 346 0.46 -3.35 -18.71
CA CYS A 346 -0.97 -3.06 -18.50
C CYS A 346 -1.21 -1.55 -18.41
N CYS A 347 -0.38 -0.84 -17.65
CA CYS A 347 -0.47 0.63 -17.54
C CYS A 347 -0.28 1.29 -18.91
N MET A 348 0.72 0.85 -19.68
CA MET A 348 1.01 1.40 -21.01
C MET A 348 -0.13 1.17 -21.99
N SER A 349 -0.62 -0.08 -22.10
CA SER A 349 -1.75 -0.43 -22.97
C SER A 349 -2.98 0.40 -22.63
N TYR A 350 -3.22 0.64 -21.34
CA TYR A 350 -4.37 1.44 -20.92
C TYR A 350 -4.23 2.93 -21.27
N ILE A 351 -3.07 3.53 -21.03
CA ILE A 351 -2.83 4.94 -21.35
C ILE A 351 -2.85 5.16 -22.88
N MET A 352 -2.35 4.21 -23.64
CA MET A 352 -2.20 4.33 -25.10
C MET A 352 -3.40 3.82 -25.90
N MET A 353 -4.48 3.42 -25.24
CA MET A 353 -5.68 2.97 -25.96
C MET A 353 -6.23 4.10 -26.85
N GLU A 354 -6.66 3.74 -28.06
CA GLU A 354 -7.18 4.69 -29.05
C GLU A 354 -8.42 5.43 -28.55
N ALA A 355 -9.30 4.73 -27.82
CA ALA A 355 -10.56 5.28 -27.33
C ALA A 355 -10.40 6.38 -26.26
N LEU A 356 -9.24 6.45 -25.58
CA LEU A 356 -9.04 7.37 -24.46
C LEU A 356 -8.81 8.80 -24.98
N PRO A 357 -9.69 9.76 -24.64
CA PRO A 357 -9.52 11.14 -25.09
C PRO A 357 -8.42 11.87 -24.29
N LEU A 358 -7.81 12.88 -24.92
CA LEU A 358 -6.87 13.78 -24.25
C LEU A 358 -7.63 14.90 -23.53
N PRO A 359 -7.54 15.00 -22.18
CA PRO A 359 -8.22 16.06 -21.45
C PRO A 359 -7.56 17.42 -21.68
N LYS A 360 -8.37 18.47 -21.81
CA LYS A 360 -7.86 19.85 -21.99
C LYS A 360 -7.51 20.53 -20.67
N ASP A 361 -8.12 20.10 -19.58
CA ASP A 361 -7.98 20.67 -18.25
C ASP A 361 -8.14 19.59 -17.17
N TRP A 362 -7.85 19.96 -15.92
CA TRP A 362 -7.87 19.02 -14.80
C TRP A 362 -9.28 18.52 -14.47
N ARG A 363 -10.35 19.28 -14.76
CA ARG A 363 -11.74 18.86 -14.50
C ARG A 363 -12.16 17.78 -15.47
N GLN A 364 -11.75 17.91 -16.74
CA GLN A 364 -11.94 16.86 -17.74
C GLN A 364 -11.13 15.63 -17.37
N ALA A 365 -9.87 15.77 -16.95
CA ALA A 365 -9.06 14.65 -16.50
C ALA A 365 -9.68 13.91 -15.29
N GLU A 366 -10.23 14.65 -14.33
CA GLU A 366 -10.93 14.08 -13.18
C GLU A 366 -12.22 13.36 -13.59
N SER A 367 -13.01 13.95 -14.50
CA SER A 367 -14.20 13.32 -15.07
C SER A 367 -13.88 12.02 -15.81
N LEU A 368 -12.77 11.98 -16.55
CA LEU A 368 -12.30 10.76 -17.22
C LEU A 368 -11.99 9.64 -16.23
N GLY A 369 -11.59 9.94 -14.99
CA GLY A 369 -11.35 8.92 -13.97
C GLY A 369 -12.57 8.04 -13.67
N SER A 370 -13.80 8.54 -13.90
CA SER A 370 -15.03 7.77 -13.72
C SER A 370 -15.29 6.81 -14.90
N SER A 371 -15.01 7.25 -16.13
CA SER A 371 -15.20 6.43 -17.33
C SER A 371 -13.98 5.57 -17.67
N TYR A 372 -12.81 5.87 -17.10
CA TYR A 372 -11.57 5.13 -17.30
C TYR A 372 -10.94 4.82 -15.94
N PRO A 373 -11.51 3.86 -15.19
CA PRO A 373 -11.18 3.66 -13.78
C PRO A 373 -9.68 3.44 -13.50
N PHE A 374 -9.00 2.70 -14.38
CA PHE A 374 -7.58 2.35 -14.20
C PHE A 374 -6.61 3.50 -14.58
N LEU A 375 -7.09 4.58 -15.19
CA LEU A 375 -6.26 5.64 -15.77
C LEU A 375 -5.37 6.32 -14.73
N LYS A 376 -5.94 6.66 -13.58
CA LYS A 376 -5.21 7.33 -12.50
C LYS A 376 -4.09 6.44 -11.98
N TYR A 377 -4.38 5.17 -11.71
CA TYR A 377 -3.35 4.22 -11.29
C TYR A 377 -2.26 4.08 -12.35
N ALA A 378 -2.64 3.81 -13.60
CA ALA A 378 -1.71 3.57 -14.70
C ALA A 378 -0.74 4.72 -14.92
N SER A 379 -1.26 5.95 -15.00
CA SER A 379 -0.44 7.16 -15.24
C SER A 379 0.43 7.58 -14.06
N THR A 380 0.03 7.20 -12.84
CA THR A 380 0.82 7.48 -11.64
C THR A 380 1.95 6.48 -11.49
N TYR A 381 1.67 5.18 -11.60
CA TYR A 381 2.57 4.11 -11.15
C TYR A 381 3.32 3.37 -12.26
N ILE A 382 3.13 3.71 -13.55
CA ILE A 382 3.87 3.05 -14.64
C ILE A 382 5.39 3.15 -14.47
N LEU A 383 5.90 4.30 -14.02
CA LEU A 383 7.34 4.48 -13.80
C LEU A 383 7.81 3.78 -12.51
N ASP A 384 6.98 3.66 -11.47
CA ASP A 384 7.31 2.83 -10.31
C ASP A 384 7.44 1.34 -10.68
N HIS A 385 6.53 0.83 -11.51
CA HIS A 385 6.64 -0.53 -12.02
C HIS A 385 7.87 -0.70 -12.93
N THR A 386 8.26 0.34 -13.67
CA THR A 386 9.48 0.33 -14.48
C THR A 386 10.74 0.30 -13.60
N GLU A 387 10.79 1.13 -12.54
CA GLU A 387 11.88 1.16 -11.56
C GLU A 387 12.05 -0.19 -10.86
N GLU A 388 10.95 -0.80 -10.38
CA GLU A 388 11.01 -2.09 -9.68
C GLU A 388 11.44 -3.24 -10.60
N ALA A 389 11.08 -3.19 -11.89
CA ALA A 389 11.55 -4.15 -12.88
C ALA A 389 13.07 -4.00 -13.11
N GLU A 390 13.54 -2.77 -13.32
CA GLU A 390 14.97 -2.49 -13.52
C GLU A 390 15.82 -2.85 -12.30
N ALA A 391 15.36 -2.50 -11.09
CA ALA A 391 16.03 -2.82 -9.83
C ALA A 391 16.22 -4.32 -9.61
N ARG A 392 15.45 -5.15 -10.31
CA ARG A 392 15.56 -6.62 -10.30
C ARG A 392 16.30 -7.16 -11.51
N ASN A 393 17.02 -6.32 -12.24
CA ASN A 393 17.78 -6.66 -13.44
C ASN A 393 16.91 -7.09 -14.65
N LEU A 394 15.65 -6.65 -14.72
CA LEU A 394 14.84 -6.79 -15.92
C LEU A 394 14.92 -5.51 -16.76
N GLY A 395 15.87 -5.47 -17.70
CA GLY A 395 16.28 -4.26 -18.41
C GLY A 395 15.15 -3.48 -19.11
N GLN A 396 14.94 -2.23 -18.67
CA GLN A 396 13.93 -1.26 -19.13
C GLN A 396 14.51 -0.16 -20.03
N ALA A 397 15.81 -0.19 -20.32
CA ALA A 397 16.46 0.84 -21.12
C ALA A 397 15.84 1.05 -22.52
N GLY A 398 15.32 -0.02 -23.14
CA GLY A 398 14.62 0.08 -24.42
C GLY A 398 13.27 0.81 -24.32
N PHE A 399 12.52 0.60 -23.24
CA PHE A 399 11.27 1.29 -22.97
C PHE A 399 11.51 2.79 -22.72
N LEU A 400 12.48 3.14 -21.87
CA LEU A 400 12.83 4.54 -21.60
C LEU A 400 13.34 5.25 -22.86
N GLN A 401 14.06 4.55 -23.74
CA GLN A 401 14.51 5.10 -25.00
C GLN A 401 13.33 5.40 -25.94
N ARG A 402 12.35 4.50 -26.06
CA ARG A 402 11.13 4.76 -26.84
C ARG A 402 10.36 5.97 -26.32
N LEU A 403 10.19 6.11 -25.01
CA LEU A 403 9.56 7.31 -24.43
C LEU A 403 10.33 8.60 -24.80
N ARG A 404 11.64 8.54 -25.01
CA ARG A 404 12.40 9.73 -25.43
C ARG A 404 12.30 10.02 -26.92
N ASP A 405 12.19 8.97 -27.74
CA ASP A 405 12.19 9.08 -29.20
C ASP A 405 10.78 9.36 -29.76
N GLU A 406 9.73 8.86 -29.09
CA GLU A 406 8.33 9.02 -29.46
C GLU A 406 7.67 10.13 -28.64
N ASP A 407 7.73 11.36 -29.17
CA ASP A 407 7.23 12.55 -28.49
C ASP A 407 5.75 12.41 -28.07
N GLU A 408 4.89 11.91 -28.95
CA GLU A 408 3.46 11.73 -28.66
C GLU A 408 3.20 10.77 -27.48
N THR A 409 3.93 9.66 -27.42
CA THR A 409 3.81 8.67 -26.35
C THR A 409 4.18 9.29 -25.00
N PHE A 410 5.32 9.97 -24.94
CA PHE A 410 5.73 10.60 -23.68
C PHE A 410 4.87 11.80 -23.31
N GLU A 411 4.44 12.60 -24.27
CA GLU A 411 3.54 13.73 -24.04
C GLU A 411 2.21 13.26 -23.45
N ARG A 412 1.66 12.16 -23.96
CA ARG A 412 0.44 11.55 -23.42
C ARG A 412 0.61 11.06 -21.98
N LEU A 413 1.71 10.34 -21.70
CA LEU A 413 2.04 9.90 -20.34
C LEU A 413 2.19 11.10 -19.40
N ARG A 414 2.97 12.10 -19.81
CA ARG A 414 3.25 13.32 -19.06
C ARG A 414 1.97 14.11 -18.77
N LEU A 415 1.06 14.20 -19.73
CA LEU A 415 -0.21 14.89 -19.58
C LEU A 415 -1.02 14.31 -18.43
N PHE A 416 -1.28 12.99 -18.45
CA PHE A 416 -2.05 12.34 -17.39
C PHE A 416 -1.32 12.36 -16.05
N HIS A 417 0.00 12.15 -16.05
CA HIS A 417 0.82 12.28 -14.85
C HIS A 417 0.63 13.65 -14.18
N ASN A 418 0.74 14.73 -14.96
CA ASN A 418 0.58 16.09 -14.45
C ASN A 418 -0.81 16.33 -13.87
N PHE A 419 -1.86 15.81 -14.50
CA PHE A 419 -3.23 15.99 -14.03
C PHE A 419 -3.51 15.29 -12.70
N PHE A 420 -2.99 14.08 -12.47
CA PHE A 420 -3.30 13.34 -11.25
C PHE A 420 -2.34 13.62 -10.10
N GLU A 421 -1.08 13.96 -10.38
CA GLU A 421 -0.04 14.17 -9.35
C GLU A 421 0.23 15.65 -9.05
N THR A 422 0.04 16.56 -10.01
CA THR A 422 0.28 18.01 -9.82
C THR A 422 -0.94 18.95 -10.00
N PRO A 423 -2.20 18.52 -9.74
CA PRO A 423 -3.40 19.26 -10.17
C PRO A 423 -3.54 20.68 -9.59
N LYS A 424 -2.87 21.00 -8.48
CA LYS A 424 -3.15 22.21 -7.69
C LYS A 424 -2.39 23.48 -8.10
N CYS A 425 -1.46 23.42 -9.05
CA CYS A 425 -0.56 24.56 -9.30
C CYS A 425 -0.74 25.28 -10.66
N GLY A 426 -1.61 24.79 -11.56
CA GLY A 426 -1.93 25.48 -12.82
C GLY A 426 -0.79 25.64 -13.83
N CYS A 427 0.42 25.14 -13.53
CA CYS A 427 1.59 25.24 -14.40
C CYS A 427 1.98 23.85 -14.93
N VAL A 428 1.52 23.54 -16.14
CA VAL A 428 1.96 22.37 -16.91
C VAL A 428 3.24 22.74 -17.66
N ARG A 429 4.31 23.09 -16.93
CA ARG A 429 5.63 23.18 -17.59
C ARG A 429 6.06 21.75 -17.92
N GLY A 430 6.51 21.51 -19.15
CA GLY A 430 6.81 20.18 -19.66
C GLY A 430 7.91 19.46 -18.87
N ALA A 431 7.53 18.69 -17.85
CA ALA A 431 8.45 17.87 -17.09
C ALA A 431 9.03 16.79 -18.02
N ASN A 432 10.35 16.73 -18.15
CA ASN A 432 10.99 15.62 -18.84
C ASN A 432 11.06 14.38 -17.94
N LEU A 433 11.38 13.23 -18.54
CA LEU A 433 11.42 11.95 -17.84
C LEU A 433 12.41 11.96 -16.65
N LEU A 434 13.57 12.62 -16.80
CA LEU A 434 14.55 12.75 -15.72
C LEU A 434 13.99 13.57 -14.53
N HIS A 435 13.23 14.62 -14.80
CA HIS A 435 12.54 15.41 -13.77
C HIS A 435 11.48 14.57 -13.04
N ILE A 436 10.62 13.84 -13.77
CA ILE A 436 9.58 12.98 -13.16
C ILE A 436 10.21 11.89 -12.30
N SER A 437 11.22 11.17 -12.82
CA SER A 437 11.94 10.15 -12.07
C SER A 437 12.65 10.72 -10.83
N SER A 438 13.19 11.94 -10.91
CA SER A 438 13.83 12.61 -9.77
C SER A 438 12.85 13.03 -8.69
N PHE A 439 11.63 13.41 -9.08
CA PHE A 439 10.56 13.72 -8.15
C PHE A 439 10.11 12.48 -7.37
N HIS A 440 9.89 11.36 -8.07
CA HIS A 440 9.37 10.13 -7.44
C HIS A 440 10.45 9.32 -6.70
N GLY A 441 11.71 9.46 -7.08
CA GLY A 441 12.80 8.75 -6.42
C GLY A 441 13.25 7.49 -7.17
N HIS A 442 13.21 7.50 -8.51
CA HIS A 442 13.52 6.32 -9.34
C HIS A 442 15.02 6.28 -9.64
N ASN A 443 15.78 5.69 -8.72
CA ASN A 443 17.24 5.63 -8.75
C ASN A 443 17.77 4.93 -10.01
N GLU A 444 17.21 3.76 -10.35
CA GLU A 444 17.69 2.96 -11.47
C GLU A 444 17.31 3.60 -12.82
N LEU A 445 16.10 4.14 -12.94
CA LEU A 445 15.71 4.88 -14.14
C LEU A 445 16.62 6.09 -14.39
N ILE A 446 17.00 6.84 -13.36
CA ILE A 446 17.91 7.99 -13.48
C ILE A 446 19.28 7.54 -13.99
N LYS A 447 19.84 6.46 -13.45
CA LYS A 447 21.12 5.89 -13.91
C LYS A 447 21.08 5.57 -15.40
N ILE A 448 19.98 4.98 -15.89
CA ILE A 448 19.80 4.68 -17.32
C ILE A 448 19.67 5.94 -18.15
N LEU A 449 18.81 6.87 -17.76
CA LEU A 449 18.54 8.10 -18.50
C LEU A 449 19.83 8.90 -18.71
N LEU A 450 20.64 9.04 -17.66
CA LEU A 450 21.92 9.73 -17.73
C LEU A 450 22.93 8.96 -18.58
N LYS A 451 22.98 7.63 -18.49
CA LYS A 451 23.79 6.78 -19.39
C LYS A 451 23.38 6.93 -20.86
N LYS A 452 22.09 7.17 -21.12
CA LYS A 452 21.51 7.44 -22.45
C LYS A 452 21.55 8.93 -22.84
N ARG A 453 22.39 9.72 -22.17
CA ARG A 453 22.66 11.13 -22.48
C ARG A 453 21.41 12.03 -22.36
N ALA A 454 20.51 11.74 -21.42
CA ALA A 454 19.53 12.75 -21.00
C ALA A 454 20.27 13.99 -20.50
N ASP A 455 19.80 15.18 -20.88
CA ASP A 455 20.38 16.43 -20.41
C ASP A 455 20.04 16.61 -18.91
N VAL A 456 21.06 16.47 -18.07
CA VAL A 456 20.99 16.60 -16.61
C VAL A 456 20.48 17.98 -16.16
N ASN A 457 20.65 19.00 -17.01
CA ASN A 457 20.28 20.38 -16.74
C ASN A 457 19.01 20.82 -17.48
N ALA A 458 18.32 19.89 -18.15
CA ALA A 458 17.10 20.19 -18.87
C ALA A 458 16.06 20.82 -17.94
N GLN A 459 15.58 22.00 -18.35
CA GLN A 459 14.56 22.72 -17.61
C GLN A 459 13.17 22.21 -17.99
N GLY A 460 12.29 22.07 -16.99
CA GLY A 460 10.93 21.57 -17.17
C GLY A 460 10.25 21.31 -15.83
N GLY A 461 8.95 21.06 -15.87
CA GLY A 461 8.15 20.76 -14.69
C GLY A 461 7.98 21.93 -13.72
N LEU A 462 7.28 21.64 -12.63
CA LEU A 462 6.97 22.61 -11.56
C LEU A 462 8.24 23.09 -10.83
N PHE A 463 9.24 22.22 -10.65
CA PHE A 463 10.40 22.50 -9.81
C PHE A 463 11.60 23.07 -10.58
N GLY A 464 11.57 23.05 -11.92
CA GLY A 464 12.58 23.68 -12.76
C GLY A 464 13.55 22.67 -13.36
N THR A 465 14.32 21.96 -12.56
CA THR A 465 15.29 20.93 -13.00
C THR A 465 15.11 19.65 -12.21
N ALA A 466 15.69 18.55 -12.70
CA ALA A 466 15.75 17.28 -11.98
C ALA A 466 16.35 17.43 -10.57
N LEU A 467 17.43 18.22 -10.43
CA LEU A 467 18.09 18.48 -9.15
C LEU A 467 17.15 19.18 -8.16
N GLN A 468 16.38 20.16 -8.63
CA GLN A 468 15.41 20.88 -7.80
C GLN A 468 14.23 20.00 -7.39
N ALA A 469 13.75 19.14 -8.29
CA ALA A 469 12.69 18.17 -7.98
C ALA A 469 13.16 17.18 -6.89
N ALA A 470 14.36 16.59 -7.06
CA ALA A 470 14.95 15.68 -6.07
C ALA A 470 15.17 16.34 -4.71
N ALA A 471 15.70 17.57 -4.71
CA ALA A 471 15.90 18.35 -3.49
C ALA A 471 14.58 18.66 -2.77
N SER A 472 13.52 18.98 -3.52
CA SER A 472 12.19 19.21 -2.94
C SER A 472 11.56 17.91 -2.40
N GLN A 473 11.85 16.77 -2.99
CA GLN A 473 11.27 15.48 -2.59
C GLN A 473 12.16 14.66 -1.67
N SER A 474 13.21 15.27 -1.10
CA SER A 474 14.12 14.64 -0.14
C SER A 474 14.84 13.41 -0.69
N LYS A 475 15.17 13.40 -1.99
CA LYS A 475 15.79 12.26 -2.65
C LYS A 475 17.33 12.38 -2.63
N GLU A 476 17.93 12.13 -1.47
CA GLU A 476 19.37 12.33 -1.22
C GLU A 476 20.29 11.62 -2.23
N GLU A 477 20.06 10.33 -2.50
CA GLU A 477 20.86 9.56 -3.45
C GLU A 477 20.79 10.16 -4.87
N ILE A 478 19.62 10.64 -5.27
CA ILE A 478 19.42 11.25 -6.60
C ILE A 478 20.10 12.60 -6.68
N VAL A 479 20.03 13.41 -5.62
CA VAL A 479 20.78 14.68 -5.54
C VAL A 479 22.27 14.40 -5.75
N ALA A 480 22.83 13.39 -5.08
CA ALA A 480 24.23 12.99 -5.25
C ALA A 480 24.53 12.58 -6.71
N ILE A 481 23.74 11.67 -7.28
CA ILE A 481 23.91 11.19 -8.67
C ILE A 481 23.86 12.37 -9.67
N LEU A 482 22.88 13.27 -9.53
CA LEU A 482 22.73 14.40 -10.44
C LEU A 482 23.92 15.37 -10.36
N LEU A 483 24.40 15.68 -9.16
CA LEU A 483 25.56 16.54 -8.95
C LEU A 483 26.85 15.91 -9.52
N GLU A 484 27.05 14.61 -9.31
CA GLU A 484 28.17 13.86 -9.91
C GLU A 484 28.12 13.86 -11.44
N LYS A 485 26.92 13.87 -12.02
CA LYS A 485 26.71 13.94 -13.48
C LYS A 485 26.66 15.36 -14.04
N GLY A 486 27.03 16.37 -13.25
CA GLY A 486 27.22 17.74 -13.72
C GLY A 486 25.95 18.60 -13.70
N ALA A 487 24.99 18.29 -12.82
CA ALA A 487 23.87 19.20 -12.56
C ALA A 487 24.40 20.56 -12.06
N LYS A 488 23.90 21.64 -12.65
CA LYS A 488 24.20 23.01 -12.27
C LYS A 488 23.56 23.29 -10.92
N VAL A 489 24.38 23.25 -9.87
CA VAL A 489 23.95 23.47 -8.46
C VAL A 489 23.16 24.78 -8.27
N ASN A 490 23.51 25.81 -9.04
CA ASN A 490 22.90 27.15 -9.01
C ASN A 490 21.91 27.39 -10.17
N ALA A 491 21.42 26.33 -10.83
CA ALA A 491 20.38 26.49 -11.84
C ALA A 491 19.16 27.20 -11.22
N GLN A 492 18.69 28.23 -11.93
CA GLN A 492 17.51 28.99 -11.53
C GLN A 492 16.30 28.55 -12.34
N GLY A 493 15.16 28.40 -11.67
CA GLY A 493 13.89 28.05 -12.30
C GLY A 493 12.90 27.40 -11.33
N GLY A 494 11.69 27.16 -11.82
CA GLY A 494 10.64 26.48 -11.06
C GLY A 494 10.16 27.21 -9.80
N LEU A 495 9.33 26.52 -9.01
CA LEU A 495 8.63 27.04 -7.84
C LEU A 495 9.58 27.64 -6.77
N PHE A 496 10.69 26.96 -6.49
CA PHE A 496 11.60 27.32 -5.39
C PHE A 496 12.78 28.18 -5.82
N GLY A 497 13.01 28.40 -7.12
CA GLY A 497 14.15 29.16 -7.61
C GLY A 497 15.41 28.32 -7.79
N THR A 498 15.95 27.72 -6.74
CA THR A 498 17.17 26.87 -6.79
C THR A 498 17.00 25.57 -6.01
N ALA A 499 17.92 24.61 -6.18
CA ALA A 499 17.89 23.36 -5.43
C ALA A 499 18.13 23.60 -3.93
N LEU A 500 19.01 24.55 -3.58
CA LEU A 500 19.29 24.92 -2.20
C LEU A 500 18.04 25.48 -1.52
N GLN A 501 17.31 26.36 -2.19
CA GLN A 501 16.06 26.90 -1.66
C GLN A 501 14.98 25.83 -1.52
N ALA A 502 14.87 24.90 -2.48
CA ALA A 502 13.96 23.77 -2.36
C ALA A 502 14.28 22.89 -1.14
N ALA A 503 15.55 22.49 -0.98
CA ALA A 503 16.00 21.68 0.15
C ALA A 503 15.81 22.40 1.50
N THR A 504 16.09 23.71 1.54
CA THR A 504 15.96 24.54 2.74
C THR A 504 14.48 24.72 3.12
N PHE A 505 13.62 25.02 2.15
CA PHE A 505 12.18 25.05 2.34
C PHE A 505 11.67 23.73 2.90
N GLN A 506 12.25 22.60 2.45
CA GLN A 506 11.90 21.26 2.91
C GLN A 506 12.60 20.83 4.22
N GLY A 507 13.51 21.65 4.77
CA GLY A 507 14.23 21.37 6.01
C GLY A 507 15.20 20.18 5.91
N LYS A 508 15.72 19.88 4.72
CA LYS A 508 16.54 18.69 4.45
C LYS A 508 18.02 19.00 4.61
N ARG A 509 18.52 18.86 5.84
CA ARG A 509 19.86 19.29 6.25
C ARG A 509 20.98 18.62 5.47
N GLU A 510 20.83 17.33 5.20
CA GLU A 510 21.79 16.49 4.49
C GLU A 510 21.93 16.95 3.03
N ILE A 511 20.80 17.23 2.37
CA ILE A 511 20.75 17.79 1.02
C ILE A 511 21.32 19.21 0.99
N VAL A 512 20.98 20.05 1.98
CA VAL A 512 21.54 21.41 2.11
C VAL A 512 23.06 21.36 2.22
N ALA A 513 23.60 20.51 3.10
CA ALA A 513 25.04 20.33 3.27
C ALA A 513 25.70 19.91 1.94
N MET A 514 25.16 18.90 1.27
CA MET A 514 25.67 18.42 -0.02
C MET A 514 25.67 19.51 -1.10
N LEU A 515 24.61 20.31 -1.18
CA LEU A 515 24.51 21.41 -2.15
C LEU A 515 25.53 22.52 -1.84
N LEU A 516 25.73 22.86 -0.57
CA LEU A 516 26.74 23.85 -0.15
C LEU A 516 28.16 23.38 -0.44
N GLU A 517 28.47 22.12 -0.17
CA GLU A 517 29.74 21.50 -0.53
C GLU A 517 30.01 21.54 -2.05
N LYS A 518 28.95 21.45 -2.86
CA LYS A 518 29.03 21.60 -4.32
C LYS A 518 28.94 23.04 -4.81
N GLY A 519 29.02 24.04 -3.92
CA GLY A 519 29.12 25.45 -4.27
C GLY A 519 27.77 26.14 -4.53
N ALA A 520 26.70 25.70 -3.87
CA ALA A 520 25.42 26.41 -3.92
C ALA A 520 25.55 27.83 -3.35
N ASN A 521 25.06 28.82 -4.10
CA ASN A 521 25.07 30.21 -3.69
C ASN A 521 23.93 30.47 -2.68
N VAL A 522 24.30 30.62 -1.41
CA VAL A 522 23.38 30.92 -0.30
C VAL A 522 22.57 32.21 -0.50
N ASN A 523 23.11 33.15 -1.28
CA ASN A 523 22.51 34.45 -1.57
C ASN A 523 21.81 34.48 -2.93
N ALA A 524 21.66 33.35 -3.61
CA ALA A 524 20.92 33.30 -4.87
C ALA A 524 19.47 33.77 -4.64
N LEU A 525 19.04 34.71 -5.49
CA LEU A 525 17.66 35.19 -5.53
C LEU A 525 16.86 34.36 -6.54
N GLY A 526 15.75 33.77 -6.12
CA GLY A 526 14.90 32.99 -7.00
C GLY A 526 13.63 32.44 -6.35
N GLY A 527 12.64 32.10 -7.18
CA GLY A 527 11.36 31.52 -6.74
C GLY A 527 10.49 32.48 -5.93
N SER A 528 9.44 31.95 -5.30
CA SER A 528 8.49 32.76 -4.50
C SER A 528 9.03 33.20 -3.12
N TRP A 529 10.22 32.74 -2.72
CA TRP A 529 10.72 32.84 -1.35
C TRP A 529 12.02 33.64 -1.18
N GLY A 530 12.53 34.25 -2.27
CA GLY A 530 13.69 35.16 -2.21
C GLY A 530 15.03 34.42 -2.16
N THR A 531 15.68 34.34 -0.99
CA THR A 531 16.95 33.63 -0.72
C THR A 531 16.72 32.31 0.03
N ALA A 532 17.76 31.48 0.17
CA ALA A 532 17.68 30.29 1.01
C ALA A 532 17.36 30.64 2.48
N LEU A 533 17.95 31.72 3.01
CA LEU A 533 17.67 32.19 4.37
C LEU A 533 16.22 32.66 4.54
N GLN A 534 15.67 33.36 3.55
CA GLN A 534 14.27 33.78 3.58
C GLN A 534 13.31 32.59 3.46
N ALA A 535 13.65 31.55 2.68
CA ALA A 535 12.89 30.30 2.63
C ALA A 535 12.92 29.55 3.97
N ALA A 536 14.08 29.50 4.65
CA ALA A 536 14.22 28.93 5.99
C ALA A 536 13.37 29.71 7.01
N ALA A 537 13.53 31.03 7.05
CA ALA A 537 12.81 31.91 7.96
C ALA A 537 11.30 31.86 7.76
N GLY A 538 10.83 31.82 6.51
CA GLY A 538 9.41 31.72 6.18
C GLY A 538 8.76 30.38 6.57
N THR A 539 9.56 29.33 6.74
CA THR A 539 9.08 27.99 7.12
C THR A 539 9.40 27.60 8.56
N GLY A 540 10.15 28.43 9.30
CA GLY A 540 10.59 28.16 10.67
C GLY A 540 11.65 27.05 10.79
N ARG A 541 12.33 26.71 9.68
CA ARG A 541 13.20 25.53 9.58
C ARG A 541 14.68 25.84 9.75
#